data_AF-A0A5J6LBG1-F1
#
_entry.id   AF-A0A5J6LBG1-F1
#
_cell.length_a   1.000
_cell.length_b   1.000
_cell.length_c   1.000
_cell.angle_alpha   90.00
_cell.angle_beta   90.00
_cell.angle_gamma   90.00
#
_symmetry.space_group_name_H-M   'P 1'
#
loop_
_entity.id
_entity.type
_entity.pdbx_description
1 polymer ?
#
loop_
_entity_poly.entity_id
_entity_poly.type
_entity_poly.pdbx_seq_one_letter_code
_entity_poly.pdbx_strand_id
1 'polypeptide(L)'
;MEHLVAVYGSLKQGHFNHDLLKGSEFVGEDRLFEFTLYDLGLFPAIKRGGSESVLVEIYRVSTEQLHRLDKLEGYNQGEPHKSLYLRIEVESSFGSVWVYE
;
A
#
# COMPACT_ATOMS: atom_id res chain seq x y z
N MET A 1 4.50 0.43 -17.79
CA MET A 1 4.55 1.56 -16.84
C MET A 1 4.86 0.98 -15.48
N GLU A 2 5.58 1.74 -14.66
CA GLU A 2 5.98 1.35 -13.31
C GLU A 2 5.27 2.27 -12.31
N HIS A 3 5.00 1.73 -11.13
CA HIS A 3 4.28 2.42 -10.07
C HIS A 3 5.04 2.28 -8.77
N LEU A 4 5.01 3.30 -7.93
CA LEU A 4 5.47 3.18 -6.55
C LEU A 4 4.29 2.82 -5.67
N VAL A 5 4.46 1.84 -4.79
CA VAL A 5 3.46 1.40 -3.82
C VAL A 5 4.07 1.40 -2.43
N ALA A 6 3.40 2.06 -1.49
CA ALA A 6 3.76 2.05 -0.08
C ALA A 6 2.94 0.99 0.67
N VAL A 7 3.63 0.07 1.34
CA VAL A 7 3.03 -1.00 2.12
C VAL A 7 3.34 -0.85 3.60
N TYR A 8 2.32 -1.06 4.44
CA TYR A 8 2.37 -0.76 5.88
C TYR A 8 2.01 -1.96 6.77
N GLY A 9 1.76 -3.14 6.17
CA GLY A 9 1.24 -4.32 6.86
C GLY A 9 1.73 -5.64 6.29
N SER A 10 0.81 -6.57 6.00
CA SER A 10 1.10 -7.96 5.62
C SER A 10 1.94 -8.15 4.35
N LEU A 11 2.11 -7.09 3.55
CA LEU A 11 2.97 -7.03 2.35
C LEU A 11 4.44 -6.68 2.64
N LYS A 12 4.76 -6.17 3.85
CA LYS A 12 6.13 -5.83 4.25
C LYS A 12 7.07 -7.05 4.21
N GLN A 13 8.37 -6.80 4.07
CA GLN A 13 9.38 -7.87 4.10
C GLN A 13 9.23 -8.76 5.34
N GLY A 14 9.24 -10.08 5.12
CA GLY A 14 9.07 -11.08 6.19
C GLY A 14 7.63 -11.39 6.58
N HIS A 15 6.63 -10.76 5.96
CA HIS A 15 5.21 -11.04 6.21
C HIS A 15 4.57 -11.92 5.12
N PHE A 16 3.39 -12.47 5.45
CA PHE A 16 2.74 -13.54 4.70
C PHE A 16 2.46 -13.22 3.22
N ASN A 17 2.13 -11.96 2.89
CA ASN A 17 1.78 -11.58 1.52
C ASN A 17 2.96 -11.05 0.71
N HIS A 18 4.18 -11.02 1.28
CA HIS A 18 5.36 -10.45 0.63
C HIS A 18 5.70 -11.11 -0.73
N ASP A 19 5.31 -12.37 -0.93
CA ASP A 19 5.50 -13.08 -2.21
C ASP A 19 4.87 -12.36 -3.41
N LEU A 20 3.84 -11.53 -3.21
CA LEU A 20 3.24 -10.72 -4.27
C LEU A 20 4.16 -9.60 -4.78
N LEU A 21 5.10 -9.18 -3.94
CA LEU A 21 6.14 -8.20 -4.26
C LEU A 21 7.45 -8.89 -4.67
N LYS A 22 7.51 -10.22 -4.73
CA LYS A 22 8.74 -10.89 -5.15
C LYS A 22 9.16 -10.44 -6.56
N GLY A 23 10.39 -9.94 -6.65
CA GLY A 23 10.96 -9.39 -7.88
C GLY A 23 10.59 -7.94 -8.19
N SER A 24 9.82 -7.27 -7.32
CA SER A 24 9.75 -5.80 -7.33
C SER A 24 11.04 -5.22 -6.73
N GLU A 25 11.36 -3.99 -7.10
CA GLU A 25 12.50 -3.28 -6.54
C GLU A 25 12.09 -2.63 -5.22
N PHE A 26 12.81 -2.95 -4.14
CA PHE A 26 12.70 -2.22 -2.89
C PHE A 26 13.38 -0.85 -3.03
N VAL A 27 12.59 0.21 -2.92
CA VAL A 27 13.07 1.59 -3.10
C VAL A 27 13.60 2.17 -1.78
N GLY A 28 12.92 1.86 -0.67
CA GLY A 28 13.30 2.31 0.66
C GLY A 28 12.15 2.31 1.65
N GLU A 29 12.43 2.72 2.88
CA GLU A 29 11.41 2.99 3.89
C GLU A 29 11.07 4.48 3.93
N ASP A 30 9.83 4.80 4.31
CA ASP A 30 9.39 6.18 4.53
C ASP A 30 8.36 6.28 5.66
N ARG A 31 8.04 7.49 6.10
CA ARG A 31 6.95 7.77 7.05
C ARG A 31 5.88 8.63 6.40
N LEU A 32 4.68 8.09 6.28
CA LEU A 32 3.51 8.85 5.84
C LEU A 32 2.87 9.53 7.05
N PHE A 33 2.67 10.85 6.96
CA PHE A 33 2.08 11.68 8.02
C PHE A 33 0.58 11.85 7.82
N GLU A 34 -0.13 12.19 8.90
CA GLU A 34 -1.59 12.37 8.93
C GLU A 34 -2.38 11.08 8.67
N PHE A 35 -1.74 9.94 8.96
CA PHE A 35 -2.33 8.63 8.85
C PHE A 35 -2.36 7.93 10.21
N THR A 36 -3.43 7.19 10.46
CA THR A 36 -3.54 6.27 11.59
C THR A 36 -3.63 4.84 11.07
N LEU A 37 -2.83 3.94 11.67
CA LEU A 37 -2.86 2.51 11.38
C LEU A 37 -3.78 1.80 12.39
N TYR A 38 -4.78 1.11 11.88
CA TYR A 38 -5.74 0.33 12.64
C TYR A 38 -5.40 -1.15 12.54
N ASP A 39 -5.28 -1.80 13.68
CA ASP A 39 -5.16 -3.26 13.76
C ASP A 39 -6.54 -3.90 13.64
N LEU A 40 -6.84 -4.48 12.47
CA LEU A 40 -8.04 -5.27 12.22
C LEU A 40 -7.73 -6.78 12.24
N GLY A 41 -6.60 -7.18 12.85
CA GLY A 41 -6.07 -8.53 12.84
C GLY A 41 -5.19 -8.79 11.62
N LEU A 42 -5.60 -9.70 10.74
CA LEU A 42 -4.76 -10.15 9.61
C LEU A 42 -4.58 -9.09 8.52
N PHE A 43 -5.46 -8.10 8.46
CA PHE A 43 -5.52 -7.08 7.41
C PHE A 43 -5.57 -5.70 8.05
N PRO A 44 -4.42 -5.12 8.46
CA PRO A 44 -4.42 -3.80 9.03
C PRO A 44 -4.91 -2.77 8.00
N ALA A 45 -5.59 -1.73 8.47
CA ALA A 45 -6.08 -0.64 7.63
C ALA A 45 -5.37 0.66 7.98
N ILE A 46 -5.08 1.49 7.00
CA ILE A 46 -4.59 2.85 7.23
C ILE A 46 -5.69 3.84 6.86
N LYS A 47 -5.83 4.96 7.57
CA LYS A 47 -6.78 6.02 7.18
C LYS A 47 -6.17 7.40 7.32
N ARG A 48 -6.41 8.27 6.34
CA ARG A 48 -6.11 9.71 6.43
C ARG A 48 -6.94 10.40 7.52
N GLY A 49 -6.36 11.42 8.14
CA GLY A 49 -7.03 12.30 9.12
C GLY A 49 -6.60 12.07 10.57
N GLY A 50 -5.48 11.39 10.80
CA GLY A 50 -4.85 11.27 12.12
C GLY A 50 -3.81 12.35 12.40
N SER A 51 -3.27 12.40 13.62
CA SER A 51 -2.06 13.19 13.95
C SER A 51 -0.80 12.31 14.06
N GLU A 52 -0.89 11.07 13.57
CA GLU A 52 0.16 10.07 13.67
C GLU A 52 0.96 9.94 12.35
N SER A 53 2.01 9.11 12.40
CA SER A 53 2.78 8.72 11.23
C SER A 53 2.85 7.20 11.14
N VAL A 54 2.79 6.68 9.92
CA VAL A 54 2.88 5.24 9.64
C VAL A 54 4.17 4.96 8.89
N LEU A 55 4.96 4.02 9.40
CA LEU A 55 6.18 3.55 8.74
C LEU A 55 5.82 2.60 7.60
N VAL A 56 6.24 2.93 6.39
CA VAL A 56 5.95 2.17 5.17
C VAL A 56 7.22 1.69 4.50
N GLU A 57 7.10 0.61 3.74
CA GLU A 57 8.10 0.19 2.75
C GLU A 57 7.58 0.56 1.35
N ILE A 58 8.45 1.13 0.52
CA ILE A 58 8.10 1.55 -0.83
C ILE A 58 8.74 0.60 -1.84
N TYR A 59 7.91 0.09 -2.74
CA TYR A 59 8.32 -0.81 -3.82
C TYR A 59 7.95 -0.22 -5.17
N ARG A 60 8.84 -0.40 -6.14
CA ARG A 60 8.55 -0.16 -7.55
C ARG A 60 8.00 -1.43 -8.18
N VAL A 61 6.75 -1.36 -8.63
CA VAL A 61 6.00 -2.50 -9.15
C VAL A 61 5.58 -2.26 -10.60
N SER A 62 5.48 -3.34 -11.35
CA SER A 62 4.87 -3.31 -12.69
C SER A 62 3.36 -3.14 -12.60
N THR A 63 2.71 -2.74 -13.70
CA THR A 63 1.24 -2.74 -13.80
C THR A 63 0.64 -4.12 -13.47
N GLU A 64 1.30 -5.22 -13.85
CA GLU A 64 0.81 -6.57 -13.55
C GLU A 64 0.83 -6.86 -12.05
N GLN A 65 1.92 -6.51 -11.37
CA GLN A 65 2.04 -6.65 -9.92
C GLN A 65 1.00 -5.77 -9.21
N LEU A 66 0.82 -4.52 -9.65
CA LEU A 66 -0.20 -3.63 -9.11
C LEU A 66 -1.61 -4.24 -9.21
N HIS A 67 -1.95 -4.86 -10.34
CA HIS A 67 -3.23 -5.56 -10.48
C HIS A 67 -3.38 -6.77 -9.55
N ARG A 68 -2.28 -7.44 -9.17
CA ARG A 68 -2.33 -8.53 -8.17
C ARG A 68 -2.55 -7.96 -6.77
N LEU A 69 -1.95 -6.81 -6.45
CA LEU A 69 -2.22 -6.09 -5.21
C LEU A 69 -3.67 -5.62 -5.13
N ASP A 70 -4.21 -5.06 -6.23
CA ASP A 70 -5.62 -4.66 -6.30
C ASP A 70 -6.56 -5.83 -5.98
N LYS A 71 -6.24 -7.04 -6.46
CA LYS A 71 -7.02 -8.25 -6.16
C LYS A 71 -6.92 -8.67 -4.70
N LEU A 72 -5.73 -8.59 -4.09
CA LEU A 72 -5.52 -8.92 -2.68
C LEU A 72 -6.32 -7.97 -1.79
N GLU A 73 -6.21 -6.67 -2.06
CA GLU A 73 -6.81 -5.60 -1.27
C GLU A 73 -8.29 -5.37 -1.63
N GLY A 74 -8.85 -6.17 -2.55
CA GLY A 74 -10.24 -6.06 -2.99
C GLY A 74 -10.57 -4.72 -3.64
N TYR A 75 -9.59 -4.04 -4.25
CA TYR A 75 -9.77 -2.79 -4.97
C TYR A 75 -10.34 -3.02 -6.37
N ASN A 76 -11.43 -2.31 -6.70
CA ASN A 76 -12.02 -2.31 -8.03
C ASN A 76 -12.08 -0.87 -8.58
N GLN A 77 -11.23 -0.59 -9.56
CA GLN A 77 -11.15 0.72 -10.20
C GLN A 77 -12.47 1.13 -10.89
N GLY A 78 -13.24 0.18 -11.43
CA GLY A 78 -14.52 0.45 -12.10
C GLY A 78 -15.68 0.66 -11.13
N GLU A 79 -15.59 0.12 -9.92
CA GLU A 79 -16.61 0.24 -8.88
C GLU A 79 -15.98 0.53 -7.49
N PRO A 80 -15.35 1.71 -7.29
CA PRO A 80 -14.60 1.98 -6.05
C PRO A 80 -15.44 1.81 -4.78
N HIS A 81 -16.74 2.14 -4.83
CA HIS A 81 -17.69 2.00 -3.73
C HIS A 81 -17.95 0.55 -3.27
N LYS A 82 -17.51 -0.46 -4.04
CA LYS A 82 -17.57 -1.88 -3.68
C LYS A 82 -16.22 -2.44 -3.24
N SER A 83 -15.19 -1.60 -3.17
CA SER A 83 -13.85 -2.04 -2.81
C SER A 83 -13.73 -2.27 -1.30
N LEU A 84 -12.89 -3.23 -0.91
CA LEU A 84 -12.53 -3.41 0.50
C LEU A 84 -11.61 -2.28 0.97
N TYR A 85 -10.56 -2.00 0.19
CA TYR A 85 -9.71 -0.81 0.35
C TYR A 85 -9.78 0.07 -0.89
N LEU A 86 -9.63 1.38 -0.70
CA LEU A 86 -9.48 2.34 -1.78
C LEU A 86 -8.00 2.58 -2.06
N ARG A 87 -7.61 2.50 -3.33
CA ARG A 87 -6.27 2.92 -3.75
C ARG A 87 -6.22 4.44 -3.91
N ILE A 88 -5.43 5.09 -3.08
CA ILE A 88 -5.23 6.53 -3.08
C ILE A 88 -3.78 6.87 -3.39
N GLU A 89 -3.57 8.05 -3.97
CA GLU A 89 -2.23 8.58 -4.22
C GLU A 89 -1.80 9.46 -3.04
N VAL A 90 -0.58 9.24 -2.55
CA VAL A 90 0.01 9.91 -1.40
C VAL A 90 1.41 10.40 -1.78
N GLU A 91 1.77 11.60 -1.36
CA GLU A 91 3.15 12.09 -1.51
C GLU A 91 4.08 11.42 -0.50
N SER A 92 5.25 11.00 -0.97
CA SER A 92 6.33 10.42 -0.17
C SER A 92 7.65 11.12 -0.48
N SER A 93 8.68 10.81 0.29
CA SER A 93 10.07 11.23 0.04
C SER A 93 10.62 10.74 -1.31
N PHE A 94 9.96 9.76 -1.95
CA PHE A 94 10.33 9.18 -3.25
C PHE A 94 9.39 9.60 -4.39
N GLY A 95 8.48 10.54 -4.14
CA GLY A 95 7.43 10.99 -5.07
C GLY A 95 6.06 10.38 -4.76
N SER A 96 5.12 10.51 -5.68
CA SER A 96 3.75 10.01 -5.52
C SER A 96 3.72 8.48 -5.47
N VAL A 97 3.10 7.93 -4.43
CA VAL A 97 2.96 6.49 -4.19
C VAL A 97 1.50 6.09 -4.04
N TRP A 98 1.17 4.88 -4.45
CA TRP A 98 -0.12 4.26 -4.14
C TRP A 98 -0.13 3.70 -2.73
N VAL A 99 -1.23 3.96 -2.02
CA VAL A 99 -1.56 3.39 -0.71
C VAL A 99 -2.98 2.84 -0.80
N TYR A 100 -3.23 1.70 -0.16
CA TYR A 100 -4.57 1.18 0.05
C TYR A 100 -5.08 1.70 1.40
N GLU A 101 -6.26 2.32 1.48
CA GLU A 101 -6.89 2.86 2.70
C GLU A 101 -8.35 2.45 2.90
#